data_AF-A0A8C6F5R1-F1
#
_entry.id   AF-A0A8C6F5R1-F1
#
_cell.length_a   1.000
_cell.length_b   1.000
_cell.length_c   1.000
_cell.angle_alpha   90.00
_cell.angle_beta   90.00
_cell.angle_gamma   90.00
#
_symmetry.space_group_name_H-M   'P 1'
#
loop_
_entity.id
_entity.type
_entity.pdbx_description
1 polymer ?
#
loop_
_entity_poly.entity_id
_entity_poly.type
_entity_poly.pdbx_seq_one_letter_code
_entity_poly.pdbx_strand_id
1 'polypeptide(L)'
;MGCDRNCGLIAGAVIGAVLAVFGGILMPVGDMLIEKKIKKETVLEEGTLAFKNWVKTGTEVYRQFWIFDVQNPEDVAVNSSKIKVKQRGPYTYRVRYLAKENITHDSKTHTVSFLQPNGAIFEPSLSVGPENDTFTVLNLAVAAAPHLYPNVFIQGVLNSLIKKSKSSMFQKRTLKELLWGYKDPFLSLVPYPITTTVGVFYPYNNTADGVYKVFSGKDDISKVAIIDTYKGKKNLSYWPSYCDMINGTDAASFPPFIEKTQVLQFFSSDICRKTCVYFTSSFSICKS
;
A
#
# COMPACT_ATOMS: atom_id res chain seq x y z
N MET A 1 45.22 -21.29 -60.69
CA MET A 1 44.81 -21.62 -59.30
C MET A 1 43.36 -21.21 -59.15
N GLY A 2 42.42 -22.09 -59.54
CA GLY A 2 40.99 -21.83 -59.42
C GLY A 2 40.51 -22.24 -58.03
N CYS A 3 40.04 -21.29 -57.24
CA CYS A 3 39.34 -21.60 -56.00
C CYS A 3 38.01 -22.27 -56.38
N ASP A 4 37.86 -23.54 -56.02
CA ASP A 4 36.71 -24.34 -56.43
C ASP A 4 35.42 -23.78 -55.80
N ARG A 5 34.55 -23.19 -56.63
CA ARG A 5 33.32 -22.50 -56.18
C ARG A 5 32.40 -23.40 -55.34
N ASN A 6 32.43 -24.71 -55.61
CA ASN A 6 31.72 -25.72 -54.82
C ASN A 6 32.31 -25.92 -53.41
N CYS A 7 33.63 -25.82 -53.27
CA CYS A 7 34.29 -25.97 -51.96
C CYS A 7 33.94 -24.80 -51.03
N GLY A 8 33.85 -23.58 -51.58
CA GLY A 8 33.38 -22.39 -50.84
C GLY A 8 31.91 -22.49 -50.40
N LEU A 9 31.03 -23.04 -51.25
CA LEU A 9 29.62 -23.26 -50.91
C LEU A 9 29.43 -24.32 -49.83
N ILE A 10 30.17 -25.43 -49.89
CA ILE A 10 30.14 -26.49 -48.87
C ILE A 10 30.68 -25.97 -47.54
N ALA A 11 31.81 -25.25 -47.55
CA ALA A 11 32.37 -24.66 -46.34
C ALA A 11 31.40 -23.64 -45.70
N GLY A 12 30.76 -22.80 -46.52
CA GLY A 12 29.74 -21.86 -46.06
C GLY A 12 28.51 -22.55 -45.44
N ALA A 13 28.03 -23.63 -46.06
CA ALA A 13 26.91 -24.41 -45.54
C ALA A 13 27.24 -25.11 -44.21
N VAL A 14 28.45 -25.66 -44.08
CA VAL A 14 28.93 -26.29 -42.84
C VAL A 14 29.06 -25.25 -41.73
N ILE A 15 29.67 -24.09 -41.99
CA ILE A 15 29.78 -23.00 -41.02
C ILE A 15 28.39 -22.49 -40.61
N GLY A 16 27.48 -22.31 -41.57
CA GLY A 16 26.10 -21.92 -41.30
C GLY A 16 25.34 -22.93 -40.43
N ALA A 17 25.48 -24.22 -40.71
CA ALA A 17 24.88 -25.28 -39.90
C ALA A 17 25.45 -25.31 -38.47
N VAL A 18 26.78 -25.15 -38.31
CA VAL A 18 27.42 -25.08 -37.00
C VAL A 18 26.93 -23.86 -36.21
N LEU A 19 26.83 -22.68 -36.85
CA LEU A 19 26.31 -21.48 -36.20
C LEU A 19 24.83 -21.62 -35.82
N ALA A 20 24.02 -22.28 -36.64
CA ALA A 20 22.62 -22.55 -36.33
C ALA A 20 22.47 -23.51 -35.14
N VAL A 21 23.27 -24.57 -35.08
CA VAL A 21 23.31 -25.51 -33.94
C VAL A 21 23.79 -24.80 -32.68
N PHE A 22 24.85 -23.99 -32.79
CA PHE A 22 25.40 -23.24 -31.66
C PHE A 22 24.40 -22.19 -31.16
N GLY A 23 23.73 -21.46 -32.05
CA GLY A 23 22.64 -20.54 -31.70
C GLY A 23 21.46 -21.23 -31.03
N GLY A 24 21.06 -22.40 -31.55
CA GLY A 24 19.99 -23.22 -30.96
C GLY A 24 20.31 -23.74 -29.56
N ILE A 25 21.59 -23.97 -29.23
CA ILE A 25 22.04 -24.35 -27.88
C ILE A 25 22.21 -23.12 -26.98
N LEU A 26 22.72 -22.01 -27.50
CA LEU A 26 22.98 -20.80 -26.71
C LEU A 26 21.70 -20.12 -26.22
N MET A 27 20.61 -20.15 -26.98
CA MET A 27 19.32 -19.59 -26.54
C MET A 27 18.83 -20.20 -25.21
N PRO A 28 18.61 -21.53 -25.09
CA PRO A 28 18.16 -22.13 -23.84
C PRO A 28 19.19 -22.01 -22.71
N VAL A 29 20.49 -22.05 -23.01
CA VAL A 29 21.54 -21.82 -22.00
C VAL A 29 21.48 -20.38 -21.46
N GLY A 30 21.26 -19.41 -22.34
CA GLY A 30 21.05 -18.01 -21.97
C GLY A 30 19.86 -17.85 -21.02
N ASP A 31 18.71 -18.41 -21.39
CA ASP A 31 17.49 -18.37 -20.56
C ASP A 31 17.73 -19.00 -19.18
N MET A 32 18.39 -20.16 -19.13
CA MET A 32 18.74 -20.82 -17.85
C MET A 32 19.66 -19.97 -16.97
N LEU A 33 20.65 -19.28 -17.56
CA LEU A 33 21.55 -18.40 -16.81
C LEU A 33 20.82 -17.16 -16.29
N ILE A 34 19.95 -16.56 -17.12
CA ILE A 34 19.11 -15.43 -16.73
C ILE A 34 18.19 -15.84 -15.58
N GLU A 35 17.49 -16.98 -15.70
CA GLU A 35 16.58 -17.48 -14.67
C GLU A 35 17.32 -17.73 -13.35
N LYS A 36 18.49 -18.38 -13.39
CA LYS A 36 19.33 -18.59 -12.20
C LYS A 36 19.76 -17.28 -11.56
N LYS A 37 20.13 -16.29 -12.37
CA LYS A 37 20.56 -14.97 -11.87
C LYS A 37 19.39 -14.22 -11.23
N ILE A 38 18.20 -14.24 -11.87
CA ILE A 38 16.98 -13.66 -11.32
C ILE A 38 16.68 -14.31 -9.97
N LYS A 39 16.58 -15.65 -9.93
CA LYS A 39 16.30 -16.40 -8.70
C LYS A 39 17.26 -16.06 -7.55
N LYS A 40 18.53 -15.77 -7.85
CA LYS A 40 19.52 -15.37 -6.84
C LYS A 40 19.34 -13.91 -6.38
N GLU A 41 19.11 -12.98 -7.30
CA GLU A 41 19.02 -11.54 -7.01
C GLU A 41 17.65 -11.12 -6.46
N THR A 42 16.61 -11.94 -6.61
CA THR A 42 15.26 -11.66 -6.11
C THR A 42 15.02 -12.09 -4.66
N VAL A 43 15.92 -12.87 -4.06
CA VAL A 43 15.81 -13.28 -2.64
C VAL A 43 15.97 -12.07 -1.72
N LEU A 44 15.17 -12.01 -0.66
CA LEU A 44 15.28 -11.00 0.39
C LEU A 44 16.39 -11.38 1.38
N GLU A 45 17.63 -11.21 0.94
CA GLU A 45 18.85 -11.46 1.72
C GLU A 45 19.84 -10.30 1.54
N GLU A 46 20.62 -10.01 2.57
CA GLU A 46 21.63 -8.96 2.52
C GLU A 46 22.57 -9.13 1.32
N GLY A 47 22.77 -8.05 0.57
CA GLY A 47 23.62 -8.03 -0.62
C GLY A 47 22.87 -8.15 -1.96
N THR A 48 21.65 -8.70 -1.98
CA THR A 48 20.86 -8.80 -3.22
C THR A 48 20.28 -7.45 -3.64
N LEU A 49 20.00 -7.29 -4.94
CA LEU A 49 19.31 -6.11 -5.45
C LEU A 49 17.88 -5.98 -4.91
N ALA A 50 17.15 -7.09 -4.78
CA ALA A 50 15.79 -7.07 -4.24
C ALA A 50 15.76 -6.62 -2.79
N PHE A 51 16.68 -7.08 -1.94
CA PHE A 51 16.73 -6.67 -0.54
C PHE A 51 16.98 -5.17 -0.39
N LYS A 52 17.92 -4.59 -1.15
CA LYS A 52 18.19 -3.14 -1.11
C LYS A 52 16.95 -2.32 -1.42
N ASN A 53 16.25 -2.64 -2.52
CA ASN A 53 15.02 -1.94 -2.92
C ASN A 53 13.84 -2.23 -1.98
N TRP A 54 13.81 -3.41 -1.36
CA TRP A 54 12.78 -3.78 -0.40
C TRP A 54 12.93 -3.03 0.92
N VAL A 55 14.15 -2.89 1.45
CA VAL A 55 14.43 -2.12 2.68
C VAL A 55 14.06 -0.65 2.49
N LYS A 56 14.56 -0.04 1.42
CA LYS A 56 14.25 1.35 1.07
C LYS A 56 14.04 1.44 -0.44
N THR A 57 12.81 1.76 -0.83
CA THR A 57 12.47 1.88 -2.25
C THR A 57 13.20 3.06 -2.88
N GLY A 58 13.70 2.87 -4.11
CA GLY A 58 14.29 3.94 -4.91
C GLY A 58 13.26 4.85 -5.58
N THR A 59 11.97 4.48 -5.56
CA THR A 59 10.89 5.31 -6.13
C THR A 59 10.28 6.22 -5.09
N GLU A 60 9.93 7.43 -5.50
CA GLU A 60 9.12 8.32 -4.68
C GLU A 60 7.66 7.89 -4.77
N VAL A 61 7.00 7.73 -3.62
CA VAL A 61 5.59 7.36 -3.56
C VAL A 61 4.80 8.57 -3.10
N TYR A 62 3.81 8.96 -3.89
CA TYR A 62 2.93 10.08 -3.59
C TYR A 62 1.52 9.58 -3.25
N ARG A 63 0.91 10.20 -2.26
CA ARG A 63 -0.51 10.01 -1.90
C ARG A 63 -1.22 11.34 -2.10
N GLN A 64 -2.23 11.34 -2.97
CA GLN A 64 -3.01 12.52 -3.31
C GLN A 64 -4.39 12.42 -2.69
N PHE A 65 -4.82 13.49 -2.01
CA PHE A 65 -6.13 13.57 -1.37
C PHE A 65 -7.06 14.51 -2.13
N TRP A 66 -8.30 14.07 -2.28
CA TRP A 66 -9.42 14.92 -2.70
C TRP A 66 -10.48 14.93 -1.62
N ILE A 67 -10.86 16.12 -1.18
CA ILE A 67 -11.86 16.30 -0.13
C ILE A 67 -13.19 16.67 -0.78
N PHE A 68 -14.26 16.02 -0.34
CA PHE A 68 -15.63 16.37 -0.71
C PHE A 68 -16.14 17.46 0.24
N ASP A 69 -16.08 18.71 -0.22
CA ASP A 69 -16.52 19.88 0.53
C ASP A 69 -18.05 20.01 0.47
N VAL A 70 -18.73 19.97 1.62
CA VAL A 70 -20.20 19.98 1.70
C VAL A 70 -20.76 21.38 1.47
N GLN A 71 -21.70 21.50 0.54
CA GLN A 71 -22.25 22.78 0.08
C GLN A 71 -23.57 23.17 0.77
N ASN A 72 -24.31 22.21 1.32
CA ASN A 72 -25.63 22.42 1.96
C ASN A 72 -25.74 21.76 3.36
N PRO A 73 -24.82 22.06 4.30
CA PRO A 73 -24.77 21.36 5.60
C PRO A 73 -26.07 21.54 6.43
N GLU A 74 -26.65 22.75 6.45
CA GLU A 74 -27.85 23.03 7.24
C GLU A 74 -29.09 22.33 6.70
N ASP A 75 -29.29 22.33 5.38
CA ASP A 75 -30.40 21.62 4.73
C ASP A 75 -30.33 20.11 4.97
N VAL A 76 -29.13 19.55 5.07
CA VAL A 76 -28.95 18.12 5.39
C VAL A 76 -29.29 17.88 6.85
N ALA A 77 -28.79 18.71 7.76
CA ALA A 77 -28.99 18.55 9.20
C ALA A 77 -30.46 18.72 9.63
N VAL A 78 -31.20 19.66 9.04
CA VAL A 78 -32.58 19.98 9.41
C VAL A 78 -33.59 19.21 8.56
N ASN A 79 -33.42 19.20 7.25
CA ASN A 79 -34.42 18.69 6.31
C ASN A 79 -34.12 17.29 5.78
N SER A 80 -33.01 16.66 6.21
CA SER A 80 -32.54 15.37 5.67
C SER A 80 -32.41 15.36 4.13
N SER A 81 -32.01 16.51 3.56
CA SER A 81 -31.83 16.65 2.12
C SER A 81 -30.61 15.85 1.61
N LYS A 82 -30.51 15.65 0.28
CA LYS A 82 -29.33 15.04 -0.34
C LYS A 82 -28.09 15.92 -0.14
N ILE A 83 -26.97 15.31 0.24
CA ILE A 83 -25.69 16.02 0.44
C ILE A 83 -25.14 16.44 -0.93
N LYS A 84 -24.99 17.75 -1.13
CA LYS A 84 -24.30 18.34 -2.29
C LYS A 84 -22.85 18.55 -1.91
N VAL A 85 -21.93 18.00 -2.71
CA VAL A 85 -20.49 18.08 -2.45
C VAL A 85 -19.75 18.66 -3.66
N LYS A 86 -18.65 19.36 -3.39
CA LYS A 86 -17.68 19.80 -4.40
C LYS A 86 -16.33 19.19 -4.08
N GLN A 87 -15.79 18.41 -5.01
CA GLN A 87 -14.46 17.81 -4.87
C GLN A 87 -13.37 18.88 -4.99
N ARG A 88 -12.41 18.89 -4.07
CA ARG A 88 -11.25 19.80 -4.07
C ARG A 88 -9.97 19.00 -3.83
N GLY A 89 -9.00 19.14 -4.73
CA GLY A 89 -7.70 18.47 -4.70
C GLY A 89 -6.98 18.58 -6.05
N PRO A 90 -5.80 17.94 -6.21
CA PRO A 90 -5.14 17.09 -5.22
C PRO A 90 -4.43 17.90 -4.13
N TYR A 91 -4.38 17.33 -2.93
CA TYR A 91 -3.39 17.67 -1.91
C TYR A 91 -2.39 16.52 -1.81
N THR A 92 -1.15 16.78 -2.19
CA THR A 92 -0.15 15.74 -2.44
C THR A 92 0.80 15.64 -1.26
N TYR A 93 1.02 14.40 -0.79
CA TYR A 93 2.01 14.07 0.21
C TYR A 93 2.95 13.00 -0.31
N ARG A 94 4.25 13.20 -0.11
CA ARG A 94 5.26 12.15 -0.25
C ARG A 94 5.17 11.21 0.96
N VAL A 95 4.94 9.93 0.69
CA VAL A 95 4.78 8.87 1.69
C VAL A 95 5.76 7.73 1.43
N ARG A 96 5.88 6.76 2.35
CA ARG A 96 6.74 5.57 2.22
C ARG A 96 8.21 5.87 1.85
N TYR A 97 8.72 7.03 2.26
CA TYR A 97 10.12 7.43 2.05
C TYR A 97 11.08 6.90 3.12
N LEU A 98 10.53 6.41 4.24
CA LEU A 98 11.27 5.82 5.34
C LEU A 98 11.61 4.36 5.03
N ALA A 99 12.82 3.94 5.43
CA ALA A 99 13.27 2.56 5.30
C ALA A 99 12.52 1.65 6.28
N LYS A 100 12.38 0.37 5.96
CA LYS A 100 11.87 -0.66 6.88
C LYS A 100 12.78 -0.76 8.12
N GLU A 101 12.17 -0.93 9.29
CA GLU A 101 12.86 -0.98 10.59
C GLU A 101 12.77 -2.38 11.22
N ASN A 102 13.62 -2.64 12.22
CA ASN A 102 13.68 -3.88 13.00
C ASN A 102 13.73 -5.16 12.14
N ILE A 103 14.55 -5.11 11.09
CA ILE A 103 14.70 -6.20 10.15
C ILE A 103 15.41 -7.37 10.83
N THR A 104 14.77 -8.53 10.88
CA THR A 104 15.35 -9.74 11.48
C THR A 104 15.15 -10.94 10.57
N HIS A 105 16.24 -11.64 10.26
CA HIS A 105 16.23 -12.82 9.41
C HIS A 105 16.10 -14.09 10.25
N ASP A 106 15.21 -14.99 9.86
CA ASP A 106 15.09 -16.32 10.44
C ASP A 106 15.48 -17.38 9.39
N SER A 107 16.67 -17.95 9.57
CA SER A 107 17.21 -18.98 8.67
C SER A 107 16.48 -20.32 8.76
N LYS A 108 15.79 -20.62 9.87
CA LYS A 108 15.08 -21.90 10.04
C LYS A 108 13.77 -21.91 9.27
N THR A 109 13.07 -20.78 9.27
CA THR A 109 11.78 -20.63 8.56
C THR A 109 11.92 -19.93 7.21
N HIS A 110 13.13 -19.54 6.81
CA HIS A 110 13.42 -18.78 5.60
C HIS A 110 12.57 -17.50 5.49
N THR A 111 12.39 -16.79 6.60
CA THR A 111 11.57 -15.57 6.66
C THR A 111 12.39 -14.35 7.10
N VAL A 112 11.83 -13.17 6.82
CA VAL A 112 12.33 -11.87 7.25
C VAL A 112 11.20 -11.12 7.92
N SER A 113 11.43 -10.62 9.13
CA SER A 113 10.47 -9.80 9.86
C SER A 113 10.85 -8.32 9.79
N PHE A 114 9.87 -7.42 9.75
CA PHE A 114 10.10 -5.97 9.72
C PHE A 114 8.91 -5.14 10.24
N LEU A 115 9.18 -3.87 10.51
CA LEU A 115 8.20 -2.81 10.71
C LEU A 115 8.26 -1.80 9.56
N GLN A 116 7.10 -1.34 9.10
CA GLN A 116 7.00 -0.30 8.09
C GLN A 116 6.66 1.03 8.75
N PRO A 117 7.64 1.93 8.98
CA PRO A 117 7.37 3.23 9.57
C PRO A 117 6.52 4.11 8.65
N ASN A 118 5.62 4.87 9.25
CA ASN A 118 4.69 5.77 8.58
C ASN A 118 5.17 7.21 8.70
N GLY A 119 5.18 7.90 7.56
CA GLY A 119 5.55 9.30 7.46
C GLY A 119 4.95 9.93 6.21
N ALA A 120 4.43 11.15 6.35
CA ALA A 120 3.90 11.95 5.25
C ALA A 120 4.53 13.35 5.26
N ILE A 121 5.09 13.76 4.11
CA ILE A 121 5.63 15.11 3.88
C ILE A 121 4.74 15.78 2.84
N PHE A 122 4.20 16.95 3.17
CA PHE A 122 3.35 17.71 2.24
C PHE A 122 4.18 18.30 1.10
N GLU A 123 3.66 18.23 -0.13
CA GLU A 123 4.30 18.73 -1.35
C GLU A 123 3.48 19.89 -1.94
N PRO A 124 3.79 21.16 -1.58
CA PRO A 124 3.02 22.31 -2.04
C PRO A 124 3.04 22.47 -3.57
N SER A 125 4.16 22.15 -4.21
CA SER A 125 4.36 22.27 -5.67
C SER A 125 3.46 21.33 -6.48
N LEU A 126 3.01 20.24 -5.87
CA LEU A 126 2.14 19.23 -6.49
C LEU A 126 0.70 19.31 -5.96
N SER A 127 0.36 20.37 -5.22
CA SER A 127 -0.94 20.53 -4.56
C SER A 127 -1.71 21.74 -5.08
N VAL A 128 -3.04 21.66 -5.06
CA VAL A 128 -3.92 22.76 -5.49
C VAL A 128 -3.94 23.94 -4.52
N GLY A 129 -3.59 23.71 -3.26
CA GLY A 129 -3.60 24.70 -2.18
C GLY A 129 -2.82 24.24 -0.95
N PRO A 130 -2.69 25.08 0.09
CA PRO A 130 -1.97 24.76 1.31
C PRO A 130 -2.75 23.78 2.23
N GLU A 131 -2.07 23.19 3.22
CA GLU A 131 -2.72 22.35 4.24
C GLU A 131 -3.71 23.13 5.15
N ASN A 132 -3.69 24.46 5.10
CA ASN A 132 -4.58 25.32 5.87
C ASN A 132 -5.93 25.57 5.17
N ASP A 133 -6.13 25.02 3.96
CA ASP A 133 -7.41 25.10 3.26
C ASP A 133 -8.52 24.45 4.10
N THR A 134 -9.63 25.18 4.26
CA THR A 134 -10.76 24.73 5.08
C THR A 134 -11.84 24.07 4.25
N PHE A 135 -12.48 23.05 4.81
CA PHE A 135 -13.59 22.30 4.22
C PHE A 135 -14.72 22.14 5.22
N THR A 136 -15.96 22.15 4.73
CA THR A 136 -17.12 21.71 5.48
C THR A 136 -17.27 20.21 5.31
N VAL A 137 -17.12 19.46 6.41
CA VAL A 137 -17.12 17.99 6.41
C VAL A 137 -17.97 17.44 7.54
N LEU A 138 -18.31 16.16 7.47
CA LEU A 138 -19.01 15.48 8.56
C LEU A 138 -18.18 15.59 9.85
N ASN A 139 -18.86 15.85 10.97
CA ASN A 139 -18.24 15.81 12.26
C ASN A 139 -18.00 14.35 12.68
N LEU A 140 -16.74 13.91 12.57
CA LEU A 140 -16.34 12.52 12.80
C LEU A 140 -16.69 12.05 14.22
N ALA A 141 -16.46 12.89 15.23
CA ALA A 141 -16.75 12.54 16.61
C ALA A 141 -18.26 12.44 16.89
N VAL A 142 -19.03 13.42 16.39
CA VAL A 142 -20.50 13.43 16.51
C VAL A 142 -21.16 12.28 15.76
N ALA A 143 -20.56 11.82 14.65
CA ALA A 143 -21.05 10.65 13.92
C ALA A 143 -20.66 9.33 14.61
N ALA A 144 -19.41 9.19 15.06
CA ALA A 144 -18.88 7.93 15.58
C ALA A 144 -19.36 7.62 17.01
N ALA A 145 -19.38 8.60 17.92
CA ALA A 145 -19.69 8.32 19.32
C ALA A 145 -21.10 7.73 19.54
N PRO A 146 -22.17 8.27 18.93
CA PRO A 146 -23.50 7.65 19.04
C PRO A 146 -23.56 6.24 18.43
N HIS A 147 -22.81 5.98 17.37
CA HIS A 147 -22.77 4.67 16.73
C HIS A 147 -22.08 3.62 17.61
N LEU A 148 -20.98 3.99 18.26
CA LEU A 148 -20.21 3.11 19.16
C LEU A 148 -20.92 2.88 20.51
N TYR A 149 -21.72 3.84 20.98
CA TYR A 149 -22.39 3.78 22.27
C TYR A 149 -23.93 3.88 22.12
N PRO A 150 -24.60 2.82 21.65
CA PRO A 150 -26.05 2.85 21.37
C PRO A 150 -26.93 2.88 22.63
N ASN A 151 -26.35 2.76 23.84
CA ASN A 151 -27.10 2.78 25.09
C ASN A 151 -27.84 4.12 25.29
N VAL A 152 -29.16 4.07 25.52
CA VAL A 152 -30.04 5.24 25.60
C VAL A 152 -29.62 6.25 26.67
N PHE A 153 -29.14 5.79 27.84
CA PHE A 153 -28.66 6.70 28.88
C PHE A 153 -27.40 7.44 28.43
N ILE A 154 -26.47 6.72 27.80
CA ILE A 154 -25.24 7.32 27.24
C ILE A 154 -25.58 8.31 26.12
N GLN A 155 -26.53 7.99 25.24
CA GLN A 155 -27.01 8.90 24.20
C GLN A 155 -27.52 10.24 24.78
N GLY A 156 -28.26 10.19 25.89
CA GLY A 156 -28.71 11.40 26.60
C GLY A 156 -27.55 12.27 27.07
N VAL A 157 -26.51 11.64 27.64
CA VAL A 157 -25.27 12.34 28.06
C VAL A 157 -24.52 12.91 26.85
N LEU A 158 -24.30 12.12 25.80
CA LEU A 158 -23.61 12.56 24.58
C LEU A 158 -24.33 13.75 23.94
N ASN A 159 -25.67 13.71 23.82
CA ASN A 159 -26.45 14.82 23.27
C ASN A 159 -26.28 16.12 24.08
N SER A 160 -26.24 16.02 25.41
CA SER A 160 -25.97 17.17 26.29
C SER A 160 -24.58 17.76 26.06
N LEU A 161 -23.55 16.91 25.94
CA LEU A 161 -22.17 17.33 25.69
C LEU A 161 -21.97 17.93 24.28
N ILE A 162 -22.62 17.36 23.27
CA ILE A 162 -22.62 17.88 21.89
C ILE A 162 -23.20 19.31 21.88
N LYS A 163 -24.36 19.52 22.51
CA LYS A 163 -24.97 20.85 22.63
C LYS A 163 -24.09 21.82 23.42
N LYS A 164 -23.52 21.38 24.55
CA LYS A 164 -22.64 22.21 25.39
C LYS A 164 -21.36 22.65 24.67
N SER A 165 -20.76 21.76 23.88
CA SER A 165 -19.58 22.07 23.04
C SER A 165 -19.91 22.88 21.78
N LYS A 166 -21.20 23.16 21.52
CA LYS A 166 -21.69 23.76 20.27
C LYS A 166 -21.26 22.97 19.03
N SER A 167 -21.11 21.65 19.17
CA SER A 167 -20.83 20.75 18.05
C SER A 167 -22.11 20.47 17.27
N SER A 168 -21.99 20.38 15.95
CA SER A 168 -23.09 20.03 15.05
C SER A 168 -22.70 18.86 14.14
N MET A 169 -23.64 18.40 13.30
CA MET A 169 -23.44 17.28 12.37
C MET A 169 -22.31 17.54 11.37
N PHE A 170 -22.14 18.78 10.93
CA PHE A 170 -21.06 19.20 10.04
C PHE A 170 -20.15 20.18 10.76
N GLN A 171 -18.88 20.22 10.37
CA GLN A 171 -17.90 21.12 10.93
C GLN A 171 -17.00 21.69 9.84
N LYS A 172 -16.39 22.84 10.11
CA LYS A 172 -15.33 23.40 9.27
C LYS A 172 -13.97 23.03 9.86
N ARG A 173 -13.12 22.38 9.08
CA ARG A 173 -11.76 21.99 9.47
C ARG A 173 -10.78 22.23 8.35
N THR A 174 -9.54 22.51 8.72
CA THR A 174 -8.42 22.56 7.77
C THR A 174 -8.10 21.17 7.25
N LEU A 175 -7.42 21.07 6.09
CA LEU A 175 -6.91 19.80 5.57
C LEU A 175 -6.05 19.09 6.61
N LYS A 176 -5.14 19.84 7.26
CA LYS A 176 -4.20 19.32 8.24
C LYS A 176 -4.92 18.66 9.42
N GLU A 177 -5.90 19.34 9.98
CA GLU A 177 -6.72 18.83 11.08
C GLU A 177 -7.49 17.58 10.66
N LEU A 178 -8.15 17.61 9.49
CA LEU A 178 -8.97 16.51 9.02
C LEU A 178 -8.15 15.23 8.80
N LEU A 179 -6.97 15.34 8.17
CA LEU A 179 -6.14 14.19 7.86
C LEU A 179 -5.37 13.70 9.08
N TRP A 180 -4.67 14.59 9.78
CA TRP A 180 -3.65 14.23 10.76
C TRP A 180 -4.09 14.35 12.21
N GLY A 181 -5.26 14.92 12.46
CA GLY A 181 -5.86 14.95 13.78
C GLY A 181 -6.11 16.36 14.31
N TYR A 182 -7.22 16.51 15.02
CA TYR A 182 -7.54 17.69 15.82
C TYR A 182 -8.17 17.26 17.14
N LYS A 183 -8.03 18.08 18.18
CA LYS A 183 -8.70 17.84 19.46
C LYS A 183 -10.17 18.22 19.34
N ASP A 184 -11.05 17.24 19.48
CA ASP A 184 -12.48 17.45 19.33
C ASP A 184 -13.08 18.12 20.59
N PRO A 185 -13.82 19.24 20.45
CA PRO A 185 -14.36 19.97 21.60
C PRO A 185 -15.46 19.18 22.32
N PHE A 186 -16.20 18.32 21.62
CA PHE A 186 -17.21 17.45 22.23
C PHE A 186 -16.56 16.32 23.02
N LEU A 187 -15.61 15.59 22.43
CA LEU A 187 -14.92 14.49 23.11
C LEU A 187 -14.12 14.98 24.33
N SER A 188 -13.61 16.22 24.28
CA SER A 188 -12.89 16.83 25.40
C SER A 188 -13.74 17.07 26.64
N LEU A 189 -15.07 17.05 26.52
CA LEU A 189 -15.99 17.18 27.66
C LEU A 189 -16.44 15.84 28.24
N VAL A 190 -16.03 14.72 27.63
CA VAL A 190 -16.42 13.39 28.10
C VAL A 190 -15.62 13.06 29.38
N PRO A 191 -16.28 12.73 30.50
CA PRO A 191 -15.62 12.55 31.81
C PRO A 191 -14.92 11.19 31.97
N TYR A 192 -14.74 10.44 30.87
CA TYR A 192 -14.15 9.11 30.84
C TYR A 192 -12.89 9.11 29.98
N PRO A 193 -11.92 8.21 30.24
CA PRO A 193 -10.67 8.15 29.49
C PRO A 193 -10.92 7.66 28.05
N ILE A 194 -11.15 8.61 27.15
CA ILE A 194 -11.29 8.36 25.71
C ILE A 194 -10.28 9.20 24.94
N THR A 195 -9.90 8.73 23.75
CA THR A 195 -9.08 9.53 22.83
C THR A 195 -9.88 10.73 22.35
N THR A 196 -9.42 11.93 22.67
CA THR A 196 -10.10 13.19 22.29
C THR A 196 -9.65 13.71 20.92
N THR A 197 -8.57 13.18 20.37
CA THR A 197 -8.04 13.58 19.06
C THR A 197 -8.62 12.69 17.98
N VAL A 198 -9.18 13.31 16.94
CA VAL A 198 -9.80 12.60 15.81
C VAL A 198 -9.24 13.11 14.50
N GLY A 199 -9.03 12.21 13.56
CA GLY A 199 -8.53 12.50 12.22
C GLY A 199 -8.58 11.23 11.38
N VAL A 200 -8.65 11.37 10.05
CA VAL A 200 -8.83 10.22 9.14
C VAL A 200 -7.62 9.26 9.20
N PHE A 201 -6.41 9.81 9.33
CA PHE A 201 -5.17 9.06 9.44
C PHE A 201 -4.50 9.28 10.81
N TYR A 202 -5.24 9.67 11.86
CA TYR A 202 -4.64 9.87 13.17
C TYR A 202 -4.58 8.56 13.97
N PRO A 203 -3.42 8.21 14.58
CA PRO A 203 -2.08 8.77 14.35
C PRO A 203 -1.44 8.23 13.06
N TYR A 204 -0.52 9.00 12.46
CA TYR A 204 0.26 8.57 11.28
C TYR A 204 1.77 8.68 11.50
N ASN A 205 2.29 9.91 11.59
CA ASN A 205 3.71 10.14 11.77
C ASN A 205 4.19 9.55 13.11
N ASN A 206 5.42 9.02 13.12
CA ASN A 206 6.03 8.34 14.27
C ASN A 206 5.32 7.05 14.70
N THR A 207 4.51 6.46 13.82
CA THR A 207 3.96 5.11 14.00
C THR A 207 4.66 4.16 13.03
N ALA A 208 4.54 2.86 13.29
CA ALA A 208 4.98 1.83 12.36
C ALA A 208 3.93 0.73 12.27
N ASP A 209 3.71 0.23 11.06
CA ASP A 209 2.82 -0.88 10.79
C ASP A 209 3.58 -2.21 10.82
N GLY A 210 2.95 -3.23 11.39
CA GLY A 210 3.54 -4.56 11.60
C GLY A 210 3.49 -5.00 13.07
N VAL A 211 4.29 -5.98 13.49
CA VAL A 211 5.38 -6.63 12.73
C VAL A 211 4.84 -7.49 11.58
N TYR A 212 5.44 -7.35 10.39
CA TYR A 212 5.25 -8.24 9.25
C TYR A 212 6.32 -9.32 9.29
N LYS A 213 5.96 -10.57 9.01
CA LYS A 213 6.88 -11.68 8.75
C LYS A 213 6.61 -12.21 7.35
N VAL A 214 7.57 -12.07 6.44
CA VAL A 214 7.46 -12.46 5.04
C VAL A 214 8.46 -13.55 4.68
N PHE A 215 8.15 -14.39 3.69
CA PHE A 215 9.13 -15.36 3.19
C PHE A 215 10.24 -14.65 2.41
N SER A 216 11.48 -15.06 2.66
CA SER A 216 12.67 -14.53 2.00
C SER A 216 12.82 -14.99 0.54
N GLY A 217 12.21 -16.12 0.19
CA GLY A 217 12.38 -16.77 -1.12
C GLY A 217 13.65 -17.60 -1.25
N LYS A 218 14.41 -17.78 -0.16
CA LYS A 218 15.68 -18.53 -0.16
C LYS A 218 15.47 -20.04 -0.34
N ASP A 219 14.41 -20.59 0.22
CA ASP A 219 13.97 -21.97 0.01
C ASP A 219 13.21 -22.13 -1.30
N ASP A 220 12.22 -21.27 -1.53
CA ASP A 220 11.33 -21.31 -2.66
C ASP A 220 11.03 -19.88 -3.14
N ILE A 221 11.59 -19.55 -4.30
CA ILE A 221 11.45 -18.20 -4.86
C ILE A 221 10.00 -17.85 -5.20
N SER A 222 9.12 -18.83 -5.40
CA SER A 222 7.69 -18.58 -5.64
C SER A 222 6.98 -17.99 -4.43
N LYS A 223 7.60 -18.02 -3.24
CA LYS A 223 7.06 -17.48 -1.99
C LYS A 223 7.61 -16.12 -1.61
N VAL A 224 8.62 -15.59 -2.31
CA VAL A 224 9.31 -14.37 -1.91
C VAL A 224 8.34 -13.22 -1.65
N ALA A 225 8.54 -12.50 -0.53
CA ALA A 225 7.71 -11.39 -0.05
C ALA A 225 6.25 -11.74 0.31
N ILE A 226 5.80 -12.99 0.17
CA ILE A 226 4.49 -13.42 0.67
C ILE A 226 4.49 -13.36 2.20
N ILE A 227 3.42 -12.81 2.77
CA ILE A 227 3.27 -12.64 4.21
C ILE A 227 2.95 -14.01 4.84
N ASP A 228 3.81 -14.46 5.76
CA ASP A 228 3.55 -15.62 6.61
C ASP A 228 2.67 -15.22 7.79
N THR A 229 3.00 -14.13 8.48
CA THR A 229 2.18 -13.57 9.56
C THR A 229 2.21 -12.05 9.59
N TYR A 230 1.11 -11.45 10.04
CA TYR A 230 1.03 -10.04 10.39
C TYR A 230 0.61 -9.94 11.87
N LYS A 231 1.40 -9.22 12.66
CA LYS A 231 1.23 -9.12 14.13
C LYS A 231 1.14 -10.49 14.80
N GLY A 232 1.96 -11.44 14.33
CA GLY A 232 2.03 -12.81 14.86
C GLY A 232 0.83 -13.70 14.50
N LYS A 233 -0.11 -13.23 13.67
CA LYS A 233 -1.30 -13.99 13.27
C LYS A 233 -1.33 -14.23 11.76
N LYS A 234 -1.99 -15.33 11.35
CA LYS A 234 -2.32 -15.63 9.95
C LYS A 234 -3.70 -15.12 9.53
N ASN A 235 -4.52 -14.76 10.51
CA ASN A 235 -5.87 -14.23 10.32
C ASN A 235 -6.05 -12.94 11.14
N LEU A 236 -6.91 -12.02 10.68
CA LEU A 236 -7.06 -10.67 11.25
C LEU A 236 -7.98 -10.60 12.48
N SER A 237 -8.89 -11.56 12.65
CA SER A 237 -9.99 -11.56 13.63
C SER A 237 -11.03 -10.46 13.39
N TYR A 238 -11.19 -9.99 12.15
CA TYR A 238 -12.17 -8.94 11.77
C TYR A 238 -13.32 -9.50 10.95
N TRP A 239 -13.08 -10.56 10.16
CA TRP A 239 -14.05 -11.08 9.20
C TRP A 239 -14.38 -12.55 9.51
N PRO A 240 -15.56 -13.03 9.12
CA PRO A 240 -15.87 -14.45 9.21
C PRO A 240 -15.14 -15.25 8.12
N SER A 241 -14.78 -16.49 8.44
CA SER A 241 -14.29 -17.50 7.46
C SER A 241 -13.05 -17.05 6.67
N TYR A 242 -12.95 -17.42 5.39
CA TYR A 242 -11.81 -17.18 4.49
C TYR A 242 -11.51 -15.70 4.24
N CYS A 243 -12.45 -14.80 4.52
CA CYS A 243 -12.28 -13.35 4.39
C CYS A 243 -11.26 -12.80 5.39
N ASP A 244 -11.00 -13.53 6.48
CA ASP A 244 -10.12 -13.11 7.57
C ASP A 244 -8.64 -13.45 7.33
N MET A 245 -8.36 -14.27 6.31
CA MET A 245 -7.01 -14.75 6.01
C MET A 245 -6.10 -13.64 5.48
N ILE A 246 -4.85 -13.66 5.92
CA ILE A 246 -3.77 -12.83 5.37
C ILE A 246 -3.05 -13.66 4.31
N ASN A 247 -3.27 -13.31 3.04
CA ASN A 247 -2.63 -13.98 1.90
C ASN A 247 -1.93 -12.97 0.99
N GLY A 248 -0.91 -13.43 0.28
CA GLY A 248 -0.20 -12.65 -0.73
C GLY A 248 0.89 -11.78 -0.14
N THR A 249 1.36 -10.83 -0.92
CA THR A 249 2.42 -9.88 -0.54
C THR A 249 1.84 -8.59 0.05
N ASP A 250 2.67 -7.58 0.29
CA ASP A 250 2.27 -6.21 0.62
C ASP A 250 1.98 -5.35 -0.63
N ALA A 251 1.92 -5.98 -1.81
CA ALA A 251 1.78 -5.38 -3.14
C ALA A 251 2.95 -4.49 -3.60
N ALA A 252 4.04 -4.35 -2.82
CA ALA A 252 5.23 -3.63 -3.28
C ALA A 252 6.05 -4.47 -4.27
N SER A 253 6.01 -5.79 -4.11
CA SER A 253 6.64 -6.77 -5.01
C SER A 253 5.84 -8.07 -5.03
N PHE A 254 6.05 -8.86 -6.07
CA PHE A 254 5.46 -10.20 -6.23
C PHE A 254 6.57 -11.19 -6.58
N PRO A 255 6.34 -12.51 -6.38
CA PRO A 255 7.24 -13.54 -6.87
C PRO A 255 7.55 -13.39 -8.37
N PRO A 256 8.77 -13.74 -8.82
CA PRO A 256 9.16 -13.60 -10.22
C PRO A 256 8.42 -14.58 -11.13
N PHE A 257 8.54 -14.38 -12.45
CA PHE A 257 7.96 -15.23 -13.50
C PHE A 257 6.41 -15.27 -13.49
N ILE A 258 5.79 -14.11 -13.29
CA ILE A 258 4.33 -13.96 -13.26
C ILE A 258 3.71 -14.28 -14.62
N GLU A 259 2.70 -15.15 -14.62
CA GLU A 259 1.91 -15.46 -15.81
C GLU A 259 0.70 -14.53 -15.95
N LYS A 260 0.25 -14.27 -17.18
CA LYS A 260 -0.94 -13.43 -17.44
C LYS A 260 -2.24 -14.04 -16.91
N THR A 261 -2.28 -15.35 -16.73
CA THR A 261 -3.40 -16.11 -16.17
C THR A 261 -3.42 -16.10 -14.64
N GLN A 262 -2.32 -15.68 -14.00
CA GLN A 262 -2.16 -15.74 -12.55
C GLN A 262 -2.95 -14.61 -11.86
N VAL A 263 -3.68 -14.98 -10.80
CA VAL A 263 -4.32 -14.01 -9.90
C VAL A 263 -3.34 -13.61 -8.82
N LEU A 264 -2.99 -12.33 -8.75
CA LEU A 264 -2.06 -11.82 -7.74
C LEU A 264 -2.83 -11.38 -6.50
N GLN A 265 -2.55 -12.02 -5.36
CA GLN A 265 -3.14 -11.67 -4.07
C GLN A 265 -2.19 -10.78 -3.29
N PHE A 266 -2.75 -9.84 -2.53
CA PHE A 266 -2.00 -9.04 -1.57
C PHE A 266 -2.86 -8.63 -0.38
N PHE A 267 -2.20 -8.38 0.74
CA PHE A 267 -2.82 -7.84 1.94
C PHE A 267 -2.55 -6.34 2.05
N SER A 268 -3.60 -5.58 2.33
CA SER A 268 -3.50 -4.15 2.63
C SER A 268 -4.08 -3.88 4.01
N SER A 269 -3.19 -3.48 4.92
CA SER A 269 -3.56 -3.13 6.30
C SER A 269 -4.48 -1.91 6.37
N ASP A 270 -4.31 -0.95 5.45
CA ASP A 270 -5.14 0.27 5.37
C ASP A 270 -6.64 -0.03 5.16
N ILE A 271 -6.99 -1.14 4.49
CA ILE A 271 -8.38 -1.59 4.27
C ILE A 271 -8.75 -2.83 5.09
N CYS A 272 -7.87 -3.25 6.00
CA CYS A 272 -8.06 -4.37 6.92
C CYS A 272 -8.47 -5.70 6.24
N ARG A 273 -7.98 -5.99 5.03
CA ARG A 273 -8.30 -7.23 4.31
C ARG A 273 -7.30 -7.58 3.21
N LYS A 274 -7.32 -8.84 2.78
CA LYS A 274 -6.70 -9.24 1.51
C LYS A 274 -7.59 -8.85 0.32
N THR A 275 -6.94 -8.60 -0.81
CA THR A 275 -7.56 -8.37 -2.11
C THR A 275 -6.72 -9.03 -3.20
N CYS A 276 -7.18 -8.97 -4.44
CA CYS A 276 -6.48 -9.52 -5.59
C CYS A 276 -6.61 -8.62 -6.82
N VAL A 277 -5.70 -8.80 -7.76
CA VAL A 277 -5.69 -8.12 -9.06
C VAL A 277 -5.53 -9.15 -10.18
N TYR A 278 -6.10 -8.80 -11.32
CA TYR A 278 -6.13 -9.61 -12.53
C TYR A 278 -5.37 -8.88 -13.63
N PHE A 279 -4.75 -9.64 -14.53
CA PHE A 279 -4.15 -9.07 -15.74
C PHE A 279 -5.24 -8.40 -16.59
N THR A 280 -4.95 -7.20 -17.08
CA THR A 280 -5.85 -6.44 -17.96
C THR A 280 -5.25 -6.28 -19.35
N SER A 281 -4.06 -5.69 -19.42
CA SER A 281 -3.39 -5.32 -20.67
C SER A 281 -1.89 -5.20 -20.47
N SER A 282 -1.14 -5.21 -21.58
CA SER A 282 0.33 -5.11 -21.57
C SER A 282 0.75 -3.68 -21.93
N PHE A 283 1.68 -3.11 -21.15
CA PHE A 283 2.25 -1.79 -21.39
C PHE A 283 3.78 -1.86 -21.28
N SER A 284 4.47 -0.99 -22.02
CA SER A 284 5.92 -0.80 -21.90
C SER A 284 6.17 0.52 -21.18
N ILE A 285 6.87 0.46 -20.04
CA ILE A 285 7.25 1.64 -19.27
C ILE A 285 8.70 1.97 -19.64
N CYS A 286 8.91 3.02 -20.42
CA CYS A 286 10.24 3.55 -20.67
C CYS A 286 10.69 4.33 -19.44
N LYS A 287 11.84 3.98 -18.88
CA LYS A 287 12.49 4.76 -17.83
C LYS A 287 13.13 5.98 -18.49
N SER A 288 12.56 7.16 -18.28
CA SER A 288 13.13 8.45 -18.69
C SER A 288 14.40 8.76 -17.92
#